data_AF-A0A090MNW8-F1
#
_entry.id   AF-A0A090MNW8-F1
#
_cell.length_a   1.000
_cell.length_b   1.000
_cell.length_c   1.000
_cell.angle_alpha   90.00
_cell.angle_beta   90.00
_cell.angle_gamma   90.00
#
_symmetry.space_group_name_H-M   'P 1'
#
loop_
_entity.id
_entity.type
_entity.pdbx_description
1 polymer ?
#
loop_
_entity_poly.entity_id
_entity_poly.type
_entity_poly.pdbx_seq_one_letter_code
_entity_poly.pdbx_strand_id
1 'polypeptide(L)'
;MIRQHQFTKVELVSITTPDESKNEHERMLSCAEEVLKRLGLHYRVMTLCTGDMGFASQKTYDIEVWMPGQGENGMYREISSCSVCGDFQARRMDARYRGSDNKPRFVHTLNGSGTAVGRALIAVMETYQQEDGSIAVPDVLQPYMGGLKVIAKDN
;
A
#
# COMPACT_ATOMS: atom_id res chain seq x y z
N MET A 1 0.52 9.79 -13.90
CA MET A 1 -0.53 9.17 -13.06
C MET A 1 -0.23 9.21 -11.54
N ILE A 2 0.74 10.01 -11.06
CA ILE A 2 1.07 10.06 -9.62
C ILE A 2 -0.02 10.69 -8.75
N ARG A 3 -0.65 11.76 -9.26
CA ARG A 3 -1.73 12.50 -8.60
C ARG A 3 -2.85 12.73 -9.62
N GLN A 4 -4.02 12.16 -9.38
CA GLN A 4 -5.18 12.18 -10.27
C GLN A 4 -6.44 12.42 -9.42
N HIS A 5 -7.51 12.95 -10.04
CA HIS A 5 -8.81 13.07 -9.37
C HIS A 5 -9.50 11.72 -9.15
N GLN A 6 -9.21 10.73 -10.01
CA GLN A 6 -9.73 9.38 -9.92
C GLN A 6 -8.59 8.39 -10.10
N PHE A 7 -8.55 7.37 -9.23
CA PHE A 7 -7.62 6.26 -9.33
C PHE A 7 -8.20 5.02 -8.64
N THR A 8 -7.70 3.84 -9.01
CA THR A 8 -8.08 2.57 -8.38
C THR A 8 -7.11 2.21 -7.27
N LYS A 9 -7.65 1.69 -6.16
CA LYS A 9 -6.88 1.20 -5.02
C LYS A 9 -7.49 -0.10 -4.51
N VAL A 10 -6.63 -1.06 -4.17
CA VAL A 10 -7.02 -2.21 -3.34
C VAL A 10 -6.73 -1.83 -1.89
N GLU A 11 -7.78 -1.75 -1.06
CA GLU A 11 -7.68 -1.35 0.34
C GLU A 11 -7.66 -2.55 1.29
N LEU A 12 -6.82 -2.47 2.31
CA LEU A 12 -6.81 -3.34 3.48
C LEU A 12 -7.47 -2.58 4.63
N VAL A 13 -8.45 -3.20 5.28
CA VAL A 13 -9.10 -2.67 6.48
C VAL A 13 -9.17 -3.79 7.51
N SER A 14 -8.75 -3.48 8.74
CA SER A 14 -8.80 -4.43 9.84
C SER A 14 -9.50 -3.82 11.05
N ILE A 15 -10.28 -4.66 11.73
CA ILE A 15 -10.94 -4.36 12.99
C ILE A 15 -10.40 -5.35 14.02
N THR A 16 -9.78 -4.84 15.08
CA THR A 16 -9.11 -5.69 16.07
C THR A 16 -9.52 -5.32 17.49
N THR A 17 -9.13 -6.17 18.45
CA THR A 17 -9.03 -5.75 19.84
C THR A 17 -7.86 -4.77 20.01
N PRO A 18 -7.82 -3.98 21.11
CA PRO A 18 -6.70 -3.11 21.42
C PRO A 18 -5.36 -3.85 21.54
N ASP A 19 -5.36 -5.05 22.12
CA ASP A 19 -4.15 -5.83 22.38
C ASP A 19 -3.51 -6.36 21.07
N GLU A 20 -4.32 -6.66 20.06
CA GLU A 20 -3.83 -7.19 18.76
C GLU A 20 -3.50 -6.10 17.73
N SER A 21 -3.91 -4.85 17.94
CA SER A 21 -3.79 -3.82 16.89
C SER A 21 -2.35 -3.55 16.48
N LYS A 22 -1.38 -3.72 17.38
CA LYS A 22 0.05 -3.55 17.05
C LYS A 22 0.55 -4.68 16.15
N ASN A 23 0.22 -5.93 16.48
CA ASN A 23 0.60 -7.09 15.67
C ASN A 23 -0.06 -7.02 14.29
N GLU A 24 -1.32 -6.60 14.25
CA GLU A 24 -2.04 -6.43 13.00
C GLU A 24 -1.45 -5.32 12.12
N HIS A 25 -0.93 -4.23 12.71
CA HIS A 25 -0.27 -3.17 11.94
C HIS A 25 0.98 -3.69 11.21
N GLU A 26 1.79 -4.49 11.90
CA GLU A 26 2.99 -5.12 11.31
C GLU A 26 2.61 -6.16 10.24
N ARG A 27 1.56 -6.96 10.49
CA ARG A 27 1.05 -7.91 9.48
C ARG A 27 0.52 -7.19 8.25
N MET A 28 -0.23 -6.10 8.43
CA MET A 28 -0.77 -5.28 7.34
C MET A 28 0.33 -4.65 6.49
N LEU A 29 1.38 -4.11 7.13
CA LEU A 29 2.58 -3.63 6.45
C LEU A 29 3.19 -4.74 5.60
N SER A 30 3.42 -5.92 6.19
CA SER A 30 3.98 -7.07 5.46
C SER A 30 3.11 -7.50 4.27
N CYS A 31 1.78 -7.41 4.37
CA CYS A 31 0.89 -7.72 3.26
C CYS A 31 1.02 -6.71 2.11
N ALA A 32 1.17 -5.41 2.40
CA ALA A 32 1.40 -4.39 1.38
C ALA A 32 2.79 -4.50 0.74
N GLU A 33 3.82 -4.81 1.54
CA GLU A 33 5.17 -5.08 1.04
C GLU A 33 5.23 -6.31 0.13
N GLU A 34 4.46 -7.36 0.43
CA GLU A 34 4.46 -8.60 -0.37
C GLU A 34 4.07 -8.37 -1.82
N VAL A 35 3.17 -7.40 -2.10
CA VAL A 35 2.82 -7.05 -3.47
C VAL A 35 4.03 -6.49 -4.22
N LEU A 36 4.80 -5.59 -3.59
CA LEU A 36 6.01 -5.00 -4.18
C LEU A 36 7.13 -6.03 -4.35
N LYS A 37 7.34 -6.91 -3.36
CA LYS A 37 8.32 -8.01 -3.43
C LYS A 37 8.04 -8.93 -4.61
N ARG A 38 6.78 -9.36 -4.76
CA ARG A 38 6.36 -10.22 -5.87
C ARG A 38 6.48 -9.54 -7.23
N LEU A 39 6.21 -8.24 -7.29
CA LEU A 39 6.41 -7.43 -8.49
C LEU A 39 7.89 -7.11 -8.79
N GLY A 40 8.84 -7.52 -7.93
CA GLY A 40 10.26 -7.24 -8.12
C GLY A 40 10.62 -5.76 -8.02
N LEU A 41 9.81 -4.95 -7.32
CA LEU A 41 10.00 -3.51 -7.22
C LEU A 41 10.89 -3.14 -6.02
N HIS A 42 11.85 -2.26 -6.24
CA HIS A 42 12.68 -1.72 -5.16
C HIS A 42 11.89 -0.69 -4.35
N TYR A 43 11.91 -0.79 -3.03
CA TYR A 43 11.15 0.10 -2.15
C TYR A 43 11.85 0.30 -0.80
N ARG A 44 11.38 1.29 -0.04
CA ARG A 44 11.74 1.51 1.37
C ARG A 44 10.48 1.71 2.23
N VAL A 45 10.59 1.37 3.51
CA VAL A 45 9.54 1.63 4.50
C VAL A 45 9.94 2.81 5.37
N MET A 46 9.05 3.78 5.49
CA MET A 46 9.23 5.00 6.25
C MET A 46 8.23 5.03 7.41
N THR A 47 8.72 5.26 8.63
CA THR A 47 7.80 5.65 9.73
C THR A 47 7.60 7.16 9.67
N LEU A 48 6.35 7.60 9.56
CA LEU A 48 6.07 9.03 9.45
C LEU A 48 6.38 9.76 10.77
N CYS A 49 6.92 10.98 10.64
CA CYS A 49 7.09 11.87 11.79
C CYS A 49 5.74 12.47 12.20
N THR A 50 5.68 13.03 13.40
CA THR A 50 4.40 13.51 13.97
C THR A 50 3.72 14.60 13.14
N GLY A 51 4.50 15.43 12.43
CA GLY A 51 3.97 16.49 11.56
C GLY A 51 3.40 16.00 10.23
N ASP A 52 3.68 14.75 9.85
CA ASP A 52 3.29 14.17 8.56
C ASP A 52 2.23 13.05 8.73
N MET A 53 1.87 12.70 9.97
CA MET A 53 0.82 11.72 10.23
C MET A 53 -0.56 12.25 9.82
N GLY A 54 -1.40 11.34 9.32
CA GLY A 54 -2.80 11.62 9.04
C GLY A 54 -3.61 11.96 10.29
N PHE A 55 -4.73 12.64 10.10
CA PHE A 55 -5.58 13.14 11.19
C PHE A 55 -6.07 12.07 12.18
N ALA A 56 -6.32 10.85 11.71
CA ALA A 56 -6.89 9.77 12.52
C ALA A 56 -5.85 8.77 13.05
N SER A 57 -4.62 8.81 12.52
CA SER A 57 -3.60 7.80 12.79
C SER A 57 -2.86 8.05 14.10
N GLN A 58 -2.64 7.00 14.87
CA GLN A 58 -1.72 6.97 16.01
C GLN A 58 -0.29 6.66 15.57
N LYS A 59 -0.13 5.89 14.49
CA LYS A 59 1.15 5.60 13.82
C LYS A 59 0.89 5.22 12.37
N THR A 60 1.77 5.64 11.47
CA THR A 60 1.71 5.34 10.04
C THR A 60 3.07 4.88 9.52
N TYR A 61 3.04 3.82 8.72
CA TYR A 61 4.14 3.44 7.84
C TYR A 61 3.76 3.77 6.41
N ASP A 62 4.62 4.50 5.73
CA ASP A 62 4.54 4.66 4.29
C ASP A 62 5.53 3.74 3.60
N ILE A 63 5.10 3.12 2.51
CA ILE A 63 5.98 2.40 1.60
C ILE A 63 6.20 3.30 0.40
N GLU A 64 7.47 3.55 0.08
CA GLU A 64 7.86 4.32 -1.08
C GLU A 64 8.59 3.43 -2.07
N VAL A 65 8.10 3.39 -3.31
CA VAL A 65 8.70 2.62 -4.40
C VAL A 65 9.67 3.48 -5.19
N TRP A 66 10.78 2.89 -5.62
CA TRP A 66 11.72 3.53 -6.52
C TRP A 66 11.10 3.71 -7.91
N MET A 67 11.25 4.91 -8.47
CA MET A 67 10.79 5.26 -9.81
C MET A 67 11.93 5.96 -10.56
N PRO A 68 12.62 5.27 -11.50
CA PRO A 68 13.83 5.80 -12.13
C PRO A 68 13.58 7.00 -13.05
N GLY A 69 12.38 7.13 -13.61
CA GLY A 69 12.00 8.27 -14.47
C GLY A 69 11.54 9.51 -13.69
N GLN A 70 11.49 9.44 -12.36
CA GLN A 70 11.06 10.56 -11.51
C GLN A 70 12.26 11.37 -11.01
N GLY A 71 12.42 12.60 -11.51
CA GLY A 71 13.56 13.47 -11.16
C GLY A 71 14.81 13.18 -11.99
N GLU A 72 15.92 13.88 -11.72
CA GLU A 72 17.16 13.74 -12.53
C GLU A 72 17.85 12.38 -12.36
N ASN A 73 17.75 11.76 -11.18
CA ASN A 73 18.45 10.51 -10.85
C ASN A 73 17.51 9.42 -10.30
N GLY A 74 16.22 9.51 -10.61
CA GLY A 74 15.18 8.69 -9.99
C GLY A 74 14.84 9.13 -8.56
N MET A 75 13.66 8.72 -8.08
CA MET A 75 13.15 9.10 -6.78
C MET A 75 12.28 8.00 -6.17
N TYR A 76 12.29 7.92 -4.84
CA TYR A 76 11.26 7.19 -4.10
C TYR A 76 9.96 8.00 -4.09
N ARG A 77 8.85 7.32 -4.38
CA ARG A 77 7.49 7.88 -4.32
C ARG A 77 6.60 6.96 -3.51
N GLU A 78 5.83 7.55 -2.61
CA GLU A 78 4.81 6.86 -1.82
C GLU A 78 3.91 6.00 -2.73
N ILE A 79 3.67 4.75 -2.36
CA ILE A 79 2.79 3.82 -3.08
C ILE A 79 1.77 3.13 -2.17
N SER A 80 2.07 3.10 -0.86
CA SER A 80 1.17 2.62 0.18
C SER A 80 1.36 3.42 1.46
N SER A 81 0.28 3.55 2.23
CA SER A 81 0.27 4.07 3.58
C SER A 81 -0.56 3.12 4.45
N CYS A 82 0.03 2.63 5.55
CA CYS A 82 -0.55 1.68 6.50
C CYS A 82 -0.59 2.31 7.89
N SER A 83 -1.79 2.49 8.44
CA SER A 83 -2.03 3.21 9.69
C SER A 83 -2.80 2.39 10.71
N VAL A 84 -2.40 2.55 11.98
CA VAL A 84 -3.21 2.16 13.14
C VAL A 84 -3.86 3.42 13.71
N CYS A 85 -5.20 3.41 13.81
CA CYS A 85 -6.00 4.54 14.28
C CYS A 85 -6.45 4.41 15.73
N GLY A 86 -6.10 3.29 16.39
CA GLY A 86 -6.62 2.94 17.71
C GLY A 86 -8.15 2.98 17.73
N ASP A 87 -8.71 3.53 18.79
CA ASP A 87 -10.15 3.70 18.95
C ASP A 87 -10.71 5.02 18.35
N PHE A 88 -9.88 5.83 17.68
CA PHE A 88 -10.26 7.17 17.20
C PHE A 88 -11.48 7.15 16.27
N GLN A 89 -11.45 6.25 15.29
CA GLN A 89 -12.55 6.04 14.34
C GLN A 89 -13.69 5.26 14.99
N ALA A 90 -13.37 4.25 15.82
CA ALA A 90 -14.35 3.41 16.51
C ALA A 90 -15.28 4.24 17.40
N ARG A 91 -14.76 5.24 18.12
CA ARG A 91 -15.55 6.17 18.93
C ARG A 91 -16.52 7.01 18.10
N ARG A 92 -16.13 7.38 16.87
CA ARG A 92 -16.97 8.20 15.97
C ARG A 92 -18.07 7.40 15.31
N MET A 93 -17.83 6.12 15.05
CA MET A 93 -18.81 5.20 14.44
C MET A 93 -19.61 4.40 15.48
N ASP A 94 -19.28 4.56 16.76
CA ASP A 94 -19.76 3.73 17.87
C ASP A 94 -19.50 2.21 17.69
N ALA A 95 -18.35 1.85 17.10
CA ALA A 95 -17.98 0.47 16.82
C ALA A 95 -17.37 -0.21 18.07
N ARG A 96 -18.01 -1.28 18.56
CA ARG A 96 -17.65 -1.95 19.82
C ARG A 96 -17.56 -3.47 19.67
N TYR A 97 -16.77 -4.10 20.51
CA TYR A 97 -16.75 -5.55 20.72
C TYR A 97 -17.07 -5.88 22.18
N ARG A 98 -17.38 -7.15 22.44
CA ARG A 98 -17.58 -7.68 23.79
C ARG A 98 -16.61 -8.85 24.01
N GLY A 99 -15.86 -8.79 25.10
CA GLY A 99 -15.01 -9.90 25.54
C GLY A 99 -15.79 -10.91 26.38
N SER A 100 -15.08 -11.81 27.03
CA SER A 100 -15.64 -12.82 27.94
C SER A 100 -16.40 -12.24 29.14
N ASP A 101 -16.07 -11.02 29.56
CA ASP A 101 -16.76 -10.29 30.63
C ASP A 101 -18.06 -9.60 30.16
N ASN A 102 -18.42 -9.76 28.88
CA ASN A 102 -19.58 -9.17 28.22
C ASN A 102 -19.64 -7.63 28.29
N LYS A 103 -18.57 -6.95 28.71
CA LYS A 103 -18.51 -5.49 28.78
C LYS A 103 -18.19 -4.93 27.40
N PRO A 104 -18.93 -3.90 26.92
CA PRO A 104 -18.65 -3.29 25.65
C PRO A 104 -17.35 -2.48 25.72
N ARG A 105 -16.49 -2.65 24.72
CA ARG A 105 -15.22 -1.92 24.56
C ARG A 105 -15.09 -1.47 23.10
N PHE A 106 -14.46 -0.33 22.85
CA PHE A 106 -14.22 0.11 21.48
C PHE A 106 -13.20 -0.79 20.79
N VAL A 107 -13.44 -1.12 19.52
CA VAL A 107 -12.47 -1.81 18.68
C VAL A 107 -11.31 -0.88 18.31
N HIS A 108 -10.19 -1.44 17.92
CA HIS A 108 -9.16 -0.71 17.18
C HIS A 108 -9.39 -0.89 15.67
N THR A 109 -9.05 0.16 14.93
CA THR A 109 -9.23 0.23 13.47
C THR A 109 -7.89 0.48 12.81
N LEU A 110 -7.67 -0.20 11.68
CA LEU A 110 -6.49 -0.05 10.85
C LEU A 110 -6.89 0.01 9.38
N ASN A 111 -6.11 0.72 8.60
CA ASN A 111 -6.24 0.75 7.15
C ASN A 111 -4.87 0.80 6.48
N GLY A 112 -4.79 0.21 5.30
CA GLY A 112 -3.56 0.11 4.53
C GLY A 112 -3.84 0.03 3.05
N SER A 113 -3.03 0.69 2.24
CA SER A 113 -3.13 0.52 0.79
C SER A 113 -2.46 -0.81 0.40
N GLY A 114 -3.24 -1.80 -0.03
CA GLY A 114 -2.72 -3.07 -0.55
C GLY A 114 -1.83 -2.84 -1.76
N THR A 115 -2.25 -1.92 -2.65
CA THR A 115 -1.40 -0.98 -3.41
C THR A 115 -2.28 0.09 -4.08
N ALA A 116 -1.78 1.33 -4.25
CA ALA A 116 -2.37 2.29 -5.18
C ALA A 116 -2.05 1.89 -6.64
N VAL A 117 -3.04 1.34 -7.36
CA VAL A 117 -2.82 0.64 -8.65
C VAL A 117 -2.17 1.55 -9.71
N GLY A 118 -2.58 2.81 -9.79
CA GLY A 118 -2.01 3.75 -10.76
C GLY A 118 -0.53 4.06 -10.51
N ARG A 119 -0.08 4.07 -9.26
CA ARG A 119 1.33 4.27 -8.90
C ARG A 119 2.14 2.99 -9.12
N ALA A 120 1.55 1.82 -8.83
CA ALA A 120 2.14 0.52 -9.15
C ALA A 120 2.40 0.36 -10.65
N LEU A 121 1.45 0.79 -11.48
CA LEU A 121 1.61 0.78 -12.94
C LEU A 121 2.81 1.61 -13.39
N ILE A 122 2.98 2.83 -12.85
CA ILE A 122 4.16 3.66 -13.16
C ILE A 122 5.45 2.94 -12.74
N ALA A 123 5.51 2.43 -11.51
CA ALA A 123 6.69 1.74 -11.01
C ALA A 123 7.06 0.53 -11.87
N VAL A 124 6.08 -0.28 -12.28
CA VAL A 124 6.28 -1.40 -13.20
C VAL A 124 6.79 -0.92 -14.55
N MET A 125 6.12 0.05 -15.18
CA MET A 125 6.52 0.54 -16.50
C MET A 125 7.94 1.11 -16.49
N GLU A 126 8.28 1.94 -15.51
CA GLU A 126 9.60 2.56 -15.43
C GLU A 126 10.71 1.54 -15.08
N THR A 127 10.41 0.53 -14.27
CA THR A 127 11.39 -0.51 -13.87
C THR A 127 11.61 -1.56 -14.96
N TYR A 128 10.57 -1.92 -15.71
CA TYR A 128 10.60 -3.00 -16.70
C TYR A 128 10.73 -2.52 -18.16
N GLN A 129 11.02 -1.23 -18.38
CA GLN A 129 11.29 -0.69 -19.71
C GLN A 129 12.51 -1.36 -20.38
N GLN A 130 12.47 -1.48 -21.70
CA GLN A 130 13.54 -2.01 -22.53
C GLN A 130 14.10 -0.89 -23.44
N GLU A 131 15.30 -1.09 -24.00
CA GLU A 131 15.96 -0.10 -24.88
C GLU A 131 15.14 0.24 -26.13
N ASP A 132 14.34 -0.71 -26.63
CA ASP A 132 13.46 -0.52 -27.79
C ASP A 132 12.13 0.18 -27.46
N GLY A 133 11.92 0.58 -26.20
CA GLY A 133 10.71 1.22 -25.70
C GLY A 133 9.57 0.26 -25.35
N SER A 134 9.77 -1.05 -25.49
CA SER A 134 8.82 -2.05 -24.99
C SER A 134 8.91 -2.18 -23.46
N ILE A 135 7.86 -2.73 -22.84
CA ILE A 135 7.80 -2.98 -21.39
C ILE A 135 7.73 -4.48 -21.15
N ALA A 136 8.70 -5.05 -20.46
CA ALA A 136 8.62 -6.43 -20.01
C ALA A 136 7.52 -6.60 -18.95
N VAL A 137 6.77 -7.70 -19.02
CA VAL A 137 5.70 -8.00 -18.07
C VAL A 137 6.32 -8.78 -16.89
N PRO A 138 6.21 -8.29 -15.64
CA PRO A 138 6.67 -9.02 -14.46
C PRO A 138 6.10 -10.44 -14.43
N ASP A 139 6.92 -11.44 -14.10
CA ASP A 139 6.52 -12.85 -14.14
C ASP A 139 5.22 -13.14 -13.38
N VAL A 140 5.03 -12.47 -12.23
CA VAL A 140 3.83 -12.62 -11.40
C VAL A 140 2.55 -12.07 -12.04
N LEU A 141 2.67 -11.21 -13.05
CA LEU A 141 1.54 -10.65 -13.81
C LEU A 141 1.22 -11.44 -15.09
N GLN A 142 2.18 -12.21 -15.63
CA GLN A 142 1.98 -12.96 -16.89
C GLN A 142 0.73 -13.86 -16.88
N PRO A 143 0.40 -14.61 -15.81
CA PRO A 143 -0.82 -15.41 -15.77
C PRO A 143 -2.11 -14.57 -15.87
N TYR A 144 -2.09 -13.33 -15.39
CA TYR A 144 -3.22 -12.40 -15.48
C TYR A 144 -3.30 -11.70 -16.85
N MET A 145 -2.22 -11.78 -17.64
CA MET A 145 -2.11 -11.19 -18.98
C MET A 145 -2.10 -12.26 -20.09
N GLY A 146 -2.63 -13.46 -19.82
CA GLY A 146 -2.71 -14.53 -20.82
C GLY A 146 -1.35 -15.07 -21.28
N GLY A 147 -0.32 -14.98 -20.43
CA GLY A 147 1.05 -15.38 -20.73
C GLY A 147 1.85 -14.35 -21.53
N LEU A 148 1.32 -13.13 -21.72
CA LEU A 148 2.02 -12.04 -22.38
C LEU A 148 3.30 -11.70 -21.62
N LYS A 149 4.44 -11.64 -22.34
CA LYS A 149 5.76 -11.37 -21.77
C LYS A 149 6.24 -9.94 -21.96
N VAL A 150 5.74 -9.26 -22.99
CA VAL A 150 6.17 -7.92 -23.38
C VAL A 150 4.97 -7.14 -23.90
N ILE A 151 4.87 -5.86 -23.53
CA ILE A 151 3.95 -4.88 -24.12
C ILE A 151 4.76 -4.00 -25.05
N ALA A 152 4.41 -3.97 -26.34
CA ALA A 152 5.06 -3.16 -27.35
C ALA A 152 4.02 -2.42 -28.19
N LYS A 153 4.45 -1.43 -28.96
CA LYS A 153 3.59 -0.70 -29.89
C LYS A 153 3.17 -1.64 -31.04
N ASP A 154 1.90 -1.63 -31.39
CA ASP A 154 1.44 -2.27 -32.62
C ASP A 154 2.06 -1.53 -33.82
N ASN A 155 2.68 -2.29 -34.73
CA ASN A 155 3.27 -1.76 -35.97
C ASN A 155 2.20 -1.24 -36.93
#